data_AF-A0A382Q213-F1
#
_entry.id   AF-A0A382Q213-F1
#
_cell.length_a   1.000
_cell.length_b   1.000
_cell.length_c   1.000
_cell.angle_alpha   90.00
_cell.angle_beta   90.00
_cell.angle_gamma   90.00
#
_symmetry.space_group_name_H-M   'P 1'
#
loop_
_entity.id
_entity.type
_entity.pdbx_description
1 polymer ?
#
loop_
_entity_poly.entity_id
_entity_poly.type
_entity_poly.pdbx_seq_one_letter_code
_entity_poly.pdbx_strand_id
1 'polypeptide(L)'
;MTTSKLIDIGTKPDYNPPPYHRQKTEWLFPVPLWGFGLPNCEDINKNIENRVYEKSKEEETRKASNEGGWHSDGSMHDDPVMEPIIKFIEWGVRELSMESKMKYDDYQIFLWSNLNRPGDY
;
A
#
# COMPACT_ATOMS: atom_id res chain seq x y z
N MET A 1 -46.11 -46.80 43.04
CA MET A 1 -46.60 -45.98 41.92
C MET A 1 -46.76 -44.57 42.42
N THR A 2 -45.85 -43.68 42.04
CA THR A 2 -45.91 -42.27 42.43
C THR A 2 -45.84 -41.47 41.13
N THR A 3 -46.99 -40.97 40.71
CA THR A 3 -47.16 -40.13 39.53
C THR A 3 -46.53 -38.77 39.79
N SER A 4 -45.39 -38.51 39.15
CA SER A 4 -44.81 -37.17 39.11
C SER A 4 -45.69 -36.29 38.23
N LYS A 5 -46.29 -35.25 38.82
CA LYS A 5 -47.02 -34.21 38.10
C LYS A 5 -45.99 -33.38 37.32
N LEU A 6 -46.08 -33.40 36.00
CA LEU A 6 -45.43 -32.41 35.15
C LEU A 6 -45.97 -31.04 35.55
N ILE A 7 -45.07 -30.18 36.02
CA ILE A 7 -45.35 -28.77 36.24
C ILE A 7 -45.49 -28.16 34.86
N ASP A 8 -46.66 -27.63 34.55
CA ASP A 8 -46.95 -26.91 33.33
C ASP A 8 -46.13 -25.62 33.35
N ILE A 9 -44.99 -25.62 32.66
CA ILE A 9 -44.11 -24.47 32.59
C ILE A 9 -44.80 -23.49 31.65
N GLY A 10 -45.39 -22.46 32.24
CA GLY A 10 -46.19 -21.44 31.57
C GLY A 10 -45.56 -20.93 30.28
N THR A 11 -46.46 -20.57 29.35
CA THR A 11 -46.26 -19.79 28.13
C THR A 11 -44.81 -19.37 27.86
N LYS A 12 -44.23 -19.93 26.79
CA LYS A 12 -42.98 -19.43 26.19
C LYS A 12 -43.05 -17.90 26.17
N PRO A 13 -42.04 -17.17 26.68
CA PRO A 13 -42.03 -15.73 26.57
C PRO A 13 -42.18 -15.38 25.09
N ASP A 14 -43.12 -14.49 24.76
CA ASP A 14 -43.27 -13.94 23.43
C ASP A 14 -41.96 -13.25 23.07
N TYR A 15 -41.12 -13.94 22.30
CA TYR A 15 -39.93 -13.36 21.75
C TYR A 15 -40.38 -12.41 20.65
N ASN A 16 -40.52 -11.13 21.02
CA ASN A 16 -40.61 -10.05 20.05
C ASN A 16 -39.19 -9.79 19.54
N PRO A 17 -38.86 -10.19 18.28
CA PRO A 17 -37.58 -9.84 17.72
C PRO A 17 -37.43 -8.31 17.76
N PRO A 18 -36.23 -7.80 18.07
CA PRO A 18 -35.99 -6.36 18.04
C PRO A 18 -36.39 -5.81 16.66
N PRO A 19 -36.88 -4.56 16.56
CA PRO A 19 -37.32 -3.97 15.30
C PRO A 19 -36.17 -3.75 14.30
N TYR A 20 -34.95 -4.09 14.70
CA TYR A 20 -33.73 -3.89 13.96
C TYR A 20 -33.30 -5.22 13.32
N HIS A 21 -33.09 -5.19 12.01
CA HIS A 21 -32.48 -6.28 11.27
C HIS A 21 -31.07 -5.86 10.86
N ARG A 22 -30.11 -6.78 10.97
CA ARG A 22 -28.76 -6.55 10.44
C ARG A 22 -28.82 -6.68 8.92
N GLN A 23 -28.43 -5.63 8.21
CA GLN A 23 -28.20 -5.72 6.77
C GLN A 23 -26.93 -6.54 6.49
N LYS A 24 -26.89 -7.19 5.32
CA LYS A 24 -25.69 -7.87 4.87
C LYS A 24 -24.57 -6.85 4.71
N THR A 25 -23.38 -7.17 5.21
CA THR A 25 -22.19 -6.34 4.96
C THR A 25 -21.90 -6.35 3.46
N GLU A 26 -21.81 -5.17 2.86
CA GLU A 26 -21.40 -4.96 1.48
C GLU A 26 -20.05 -4.24 1.45
N TRP A 27 -19.17 -4.66 0.54
CA TRP A 27 -17.89 -4.00 0.28
C TRP A 27 -18.05 -3.15 -0.96
N LEU A 28 -18.25 -1.85 -0.76
CA LEU A 28 -18.38 -0.87 -1.84
C LEU A 28 -17.06 -0.10 -1.96
N PHE A 29 -16.54 0.02 -3.18
CA PHE A 29 -15.29 0.73 -3.49
C PHE A 29 -14.06 0.17 -2.76
N PRO A 30 -13.71 -1.13 -2.93
CA PRO A 30 -12.47 -1.65 -2.38
C PRO A 30 -11.30 -0.85 -2.94
N VAL A 31 -10.33 -0.53 -2.07
CA VAL A 31 -9.06 0.08 -2.48
C VAL A 31 -8.08 -1.07 -2.73
N PRO A 32 -7.82 -1.45 -3.99
CA PRO A 32 -6.84 -2.48 -4.30
C PRO A 32 -5.43 -2.05 -3.88
N LEU A 33 -4.66 -3.04 -3.43
CA LEU A 33 -3.22 -2.92 -3.20
C LEU A 33 -2.52 -3.74 -4.29
N TRP A 34 -1.71 -3.09 -5.11
CA TRP A 34 -0.92 -3.76 -6.14
C TRP A 34 0.52 -3.96 -5.66
N GLY A 35 1.06 -5.13 -5.97
CA GLY A 35 2.45 -5.48 -5.68
C GLY A 35 3.08 -6.12 -6.92
N PHE A 36 4.22 -5.59 -7.34
CA PHE A 36 4.98 -6.09 -8.47
C PHE A 36 6.37 -6.47 -8.00
N GLY A 37 6.94 -7.53 -8.59
CA GLY A 37 8.30 -7.97 -8.30
C GLY A 37 9.19 -7.81 -9.54
N LEU A 38 10.37 -7.22 -9.35
CA LEU A 38 11.41 -7.17 -10.37
C LEU A 38 12.38 -8.35 -10.16
N PRO A 39 12.40 -9.37 -11.04
CA PRO A 39 13.30 -10.51 -10.89
C PRO A 39 14.75 -10.13 -11.20
N ASN A 40 15.71 -10.84 -10.61
CA ASN A 40 17.16 -10.68 -10.83
C ASN A 40 17.63 -9.21 -10.66
N CYS A 41 17.14 -8.54 -9.62
CA CYS A 41 17.37 -7.10 -9.39
C CYS A 41 18.59 -6.80 -8.51
N GLU A 42 19.42 -7.78 -8.17
CA GLU A 42 20.55 -7.60 -7.25
C GLU A 42 21.51 -6.51 -7.72
N ASP A 43 21.91 -6.54 -9.00
CA ASP A 43 22.80 -5.53 -9.57
C ASP A 43 22.13 -4.16 -9.70
N ILE A 44 20.83 -4.13 -10.03
CA ILE A 44 20.03 -2.90 -10.10
C ILE A 44 19.99 -2.24 -8.73
N ASN A 45 19.64 -3.01 -7.69
CA ASN A 45 19.57 -2.53 -6.31
C ASN A 45 20.93 -1.98 -5.85
N LYS A 46 22.01 -2.73 -6.09
CA LYS A 46 23.37 -2.30 -5.72
C LYS A 46 23.77 -1.01 -6.41
N ASN A 47 23.46 -0.86 -7.70
CA ASN A 47 23.82 0.35 -8.46
C ASN A 47 23.01 1.56 -7.98
N ILE A 48 21.70 1.39 -7.77
CA ILE A 48 20.83 2.45 -7.24
C ILE A 48 21.28 2.85 -5.83
N GLU A 49 21.52 1.88 -4.95
CA GLU A 49 21.98 2.13 -3.57
C GLU A 49 23.28 2.94 -3.54
N ASN A 50 24.29 2.51 -4.31
CA ASN A 50 25.56 3.23 -4.41
C ASN A 50 25.33 4.67 -4.89
N ARG A 51 24.50 4.86 -5.91
CA ARG A 51 24.23 6.18 -6.47
C ARG A 51 23.50 7.10 -5.48
N VAL A 52 22.57 6.56 -4.72
CA VAL A 52 21.87 7.28 -3.65
C VAL A 52 22.86 7.73 -2.56
N TYR A 53 23.80 6.86 -2.15
CA TYR A 53 24.83 7.23 -1.19
C TYR A 53 25.81 8.29 -1.72
N GLU A 54 26.17 8.25 -3.00
CA GLU A 54 26.98 9.28 -3.64
C GLU A 54 26.27 10.63 -3.61
N LYS A 55 25.04 10.70 -4.13
CA LYS A 55 24.22 11.92 -4.11
C LYS A 55 24.03 12.47 -2.70
N SER A 56 23.87 11.61 -1.70
CA SER A 56 23.73 12.06 -0.30
C SER A 56 24.93 12.79 0.30
N LYS A 57 26.11 12.62 -0.32
CA LYS A 57 27.33 13.35 0.06
C LYS A 57 27.52 14.63 -0.74
N GLU A 58 26.94 14.69 -1.94
CA GLU A 58 27.06 15.80 -2.89
C GLU A 58 25.96 16.85 -2.69
N GLU A 59 24.77 16.42 -2.27
CA GLU A 59 23.56 17.24 -2.21
C GLU A 59 23.13 17.49 -0.76
N GLU A 60 22.72 18.73 -0.48
CA GLU A 60 22.05 19.04 0.79
C GLU A 60 20.71 18.31 0.87
N THR A 61 20.36 17.84 2.07
CA THR A 61 19.04 17.24 2.29
C THR A 61 17.95 18.28 2.04
N ARG A 62 16.91 17.91 1.30
CA ARG A 62 15.70 18.73 1.26
C ARG A 62 15.11 18.79 2.66
N LYS A 63 14.69 19.99 3.08
CA LYS A 63 13.82 20.20 4.25
C LYS A 63 12.40 19.75 3.93
N ALA A 64 12.25 18.48 3.56
CA ALA A 64 10.98 17.77 3.43
C ALA A 64 10.76 16.92 4.69
N SER A 65 9.61 16.24 4.80
CA SER A 65 9.12 15.53 5.98
C SER A 65 9.94 14.30 6.44
N ASN A 66 11.21 14.25 6.09
CA ASN A 66 12.18 13.27 6.56
C ASN A 66 12.81 13.86 7.84
N GLU A 67 12.35 13.42 9.00
CA GLU A 67 12.99 13.79 10.26
C GLU A 67 14.16 12.84 10.55
N GLY A 68 15.39 13.34 10.41
CA GLY A 68 16.63 12.65 10.85
C GLY A 68 17.51 12.06 9.73
N GLY A 69 16.96 11.88 8.54
CA GLY A 69 17.62 11.28 7.37
C GLY A 69 17.96 12.26 6.25
N TRP A 70 18.23 11.70 5.06
CA TRP A 70 18.50 12.46 3.84
C TRP A 70 17.42 12.24 2.79
N HIS A 71 16.98 13.34 2.18
CA HIS A 71 16.01 13.35 1.08
C HIS A 71 16.61 14.06 -0.13
N SER A 72 16.80 13.33 -1.23
CA SER A 72 17.23 13.89 -2.52
C SER A 72 16.26 14.94 -3.08
N ASP A 73 16.64 15.65 -4.12
CA ASP A 73 15.62 16.35 -4.91
C ASP A 73 14.70 15.37 -5.69
N GLY A 74 13.75 15.94 -6.42
CA GLY A 74 12.82 15.17 -7.25
C GLY A 74 13.34 14.77 -8.62
N SER A 75 14.66 14.89 -8.86
CA SER A 75 15.27 14.74 -10.18
C SER A 75 15.91 13.37 -10.39
N MET A 76 15.70 12.39 -9.50
CA MET A 76 16.34 11.07 -9.63
C MET A 76 15.98 10.37 -10.95
N HIS A 77 14.84 10.73 -11.56
CA HIS A 77 14.45 10.22 -12.87
C HIS A 77 15.38 10.65 -14.02
N ASP A 78 16.17 11.71 -13.85
CA ASP A 78 17.16 12.18 -14.83
C ASP A 78 18.47 11.38 -14.75
N ASP A 79 18.69 10.63 -13.67
CA ASP A 79 19.92 9.86 -13.47
C ASP A 79 19.88 8.55 -14.28
N PRO A 80 20.86 8.28 -15.17
CA PRO A 80 20.86 7.07 -15.99
C PRO A 80 20.85 5.77 -15.18
N VAL A 81 21.36 5.79 -13.94
CA VAL A 81 21.33 4.60 -13.05
C VAL A 81 19.89 4.18 -12.73
N MET A 82 18.93 5.11 -12.80
CA MET A 82 17.52 4.85 -12.52
C MET A 82 16.75 4.27 -13.71
N GLU A 83 17.33 4.22 -14.91
CA GLU A 83 16.65 3.73 -16.12
C GLU A 83 15.96 2.36 -15.93
N PRO A 84 16.60 1.34 -15.30
CA PRO A 84 15.97 0.04 -15.10
C PRO A 84 14.72 0.09 -14.20
N ILE A 85 14.77 0.87 -13.11
CA ILE A 85 13.63 0.99 -12.19
C ILE A 85 12.52 1.85 -12.80
N ILE A 86 12.87 2.88 -13.58
CA ILE A 86 11.90 3.69 -14.34
C ILE A 86 11.11 2.78 -15.29
N LYS A 87 11.79 2.00 -16.13
CA LYS A 87 11.13 1.05 -17.06
C LYS A 87 10.24 0.04 -16.33
N PHE A 88 10.64 -0.41 -15.14
CA PHE A 88 9.82 -1.28 -14.32
C PHE A 88 8.56 -0.58 -13.80
N ILE A 89 8.68 0.67 -13.34
CA ILE A 89 7.55 1.50 -12.90
C ILE A 89 6.58 1.74 -14.07
N GLU A 90 7.10 2.10 -15.26
CA GLU A 90 6.29 2.31 -16.47
C GLU A 90 5.47 1.05 -16.83
N TRP A 91 6.11 -0.12 -16.79
CA TRP A 91 5.43 -1.39 -16.97
C TRP A 91 4.36 -1.64 -15.89
N GLY A 92 4.68 -1.42 -14.61
CA GLY A 92 3.74 -1.62 -13.51
C GLY A 92 2.52 -0.69 -13.59
N VAL A 93 2.71 0.58 -13.96
CA VAL A 93 1.61 1.55 -14.19
C VAL A 93 0.72 1.08 -15.34
N ARG A 94 1.30 0.53 -16.42
CA ARG A 94 0.52 -0.02 -17.53
C ARG A 94 -0.31 -1.23 -17.09
N GLU A 95 0.26 -2.18 -16.36
CA GLU A 95 -0.50 -3.34 -15.84
C GLU A 95 -1.64 -2.89 -14.92
N LEU A 96 -1.36 -1.94 -14.01
CA LEU A 96 -2.36 -1.36 -13.12
C LEU A 96 -3.48 -0.67 -13.91
N SER A 97 -3.15 0.07 -14.97
CA SER A 97 -4.16 0.73 -15.83
C SER A 97 -5.13 -0.27 -16.46
N MET A 98 -4.61 -1.42 -16.90
CA MET A 98 -5.41 -2.47 -17.53
C MET A 98 -6.32 -3.16 -16.52
N GLU A 99 -5.80 -3.50 -15.33
CA GLU A 99 -6.59 -4.16 -14.28
C GLU A 99 -7.67 -3.23 -13.71
N SER A 100 -7.31 -1.97 -13.44
CA SER A 100 -8.23 -0.96 -12.92
C SER A 100 -9.20 -0.41 -13.97
N LYS A 101 -9.03 -0.79 -15.26
CA LYS A 101 -9.75 -0.23 -16.42
C LYS A 101 -9.66 1.29 -16.49
N MET A 102 -8.56 1.85 -15.99
CA MET A 102 -8.25 3.27 -16.09
C MET A 102 -7.57 3.55 -17.43
N LYS A 103 -7.91 4.69 -18.03
CA LYS A 103 -7.20 5.23 -19.20
C LYS A 103 -6.35 6.40 -18.72
N TYR A 104 -5.05 6.32 -18.95
CA TYR A 104 -4.13 7.43 -18.78
C TYR A 104 -3.79 7.97 -20.16
N ASP A 105 -4.02 9.27 -20.36
CA ASP A 105 -3.67 9.94 -21.62
C ASP A 105 -2.15 10.20 -21.68
N ASP A 106 -1.58 10.65 -20.56
CA ASP A 106 -0.15 10.82 -20.32
C ASP A 106 0.15 10.60 -18.83
N TYR A 107 1.37 10.19 -18.48
CA TYR A 107 1.85 10.20 -17.09
C TYR A 107 3.27 10.76 -17.00
N GLN A 108 3.58 11.34 -15.84
CA GLN A 108 4.90 11.87 -15.53
C GLN A 108 5.44 11.12 -14.31
N ILE A 109 6.67 10.65 -14.40
CA ILE A 109 7.38 10.05 -13.27
C ILE A 109 8.13 11.16 -12.55
N PHE A 110 7.79 11.36 -11.27
CA PHE A 110 8.56 12.15 -10.34
C PHE A 110 9.23 11.19 -9.36
N LEU A 111 10.57 11.15 -9.34
CA LEU A 111 11.33 10.17 -8.59
C LEU A 111 12.28 10.88 -7.63
N TRP A 112 12.29 10.40 -6.39
CA TRP A 112 13.22 10.81 -5.35
C TRP A 112 13.63 9.59 -4.52
N SER A 113 14.70 9.76 -3.77
CA SER A 113 15.24 8.79 -2.82
C SER A 113 15.31 9.38 -1.41
N ASN A 114 15.08 8.51 -0.44
CA ASN A 114 15.25 8.75 0.98
C ASN A 114 16.29 7.79 1.55
N LEU A 115 17.20 8.30 2.37
CA LEU A 115 18.07 7.50 3.22
C LEU A 115 17.64 7.71 4.67
N ASN A 116 17.07 6.65 5.25
CA ASN A 116 16.58 6.65 6.62
C ASN A 116 17.51 5.81 7.49
N ARG A 117 17.95 6.38 8.60
CA ARG A 117 18.70 5.73 9.68
C ARG A 117 17.73 5.11 10.69
N PRO A 118 18.22 4.22 11.57
CA PRO A 118 17.40 3.71 12.65
C PRO A 118 16.80 4.84 13.51
N GLY A 119 15.48 4.95 13.51
CA GLY A 119 14.73 5.98 14.24
C GLY A 119 14.19 7.12 13.38
N ASP A 120 14.60 7.22 12.12
CA ASP A 120 14.07 8.23 11.18
C ASP A 120 12.64 7.87 10.73
N TYR A 121 11.82 8.89 10.43
CA TYR A 121 10.44 8.75 9.93
C TYR A 121 10.04 9.87 8.96
#